data_AF-W8CAN3-F1
#
_entry.id   AF-W8CAN3-F1
#
_cell.length_a   1.000
_cell.length_b   1.000
_cell.length_c   1.000
_cell.angle_alpha   90.00
_cell.angle_beta   90.00
_cell.angle_gamma   90.00
#
_symmetry.space_group_name_H-M   'P 1'
#
loop_
_entity.id
_entity.type
_entity.pdbx_description
1 polymer ?
#
loop_
_entity_poly.entity_id
_entity_poly.type
_entity_poly.pdbx_seq_one_letter_code
_entity_poly.pdbx_strand_id
1 'polypeptide(L)'
;MKFFIVFACLLAVAFANEDANVLKSEQAVEPDQFQYVLELDNGVSLQQQGRLEGDDVWKVDGSFKFISPEGEEVSLAYNADETGYHPDPNNKWIHPIPAPILKSIEYIKNHPSKE
;
A
#
# COMPACT_ATOMS: atom_id res chain seq x y z
N MET A 1 -39.45 -14.87 -16.64
CA MET A 1 -39.18 -14.06 -15.43
C MET A 1 -38.37 -14.83 -14.39
N LYS A 2 -38.90 -15.87 -13.74
CA LYS A 2 -38.14 -16.74 -12.79
C LYS A 2 -36.82 -17.31 -13.32
N PHE A 3 -36.81 -17.90 -14.52
CA PHE A 3 -35.59 -18.47 -15.11
C PHE A 3 -34.52 -17.42 -15.47
N PHE A 4 -34.94 -16.19 -15.80
CA PHE A 4 -34.02 -15.09 -16.07
C PHE A 4 -33.32 -14.62 -14.79
N ILE A 5 -34.04 -14.59 -13.66
CA ILE A 5 -33.47 -14.23 -12.36
C ILE A 5 -32.46 -15.29 -11.92
N VAL A 6 -32.79 -16.57 -12.05
CA VAL A 6 -31.87 -17.67 -11.71
C VAL A 6 -30.60 -17.64 -12.57
N PHE A 7 -30.73 -17.39 -13.88
CA PHE A 7 -29.60 -17.26 -14.79
C PHE A 7 -28.73 -16.03 -14.46
N ALA A 8 -29.35 -14.88 -14.16
CA ALA A 8 -28.62 -13.68 -13.75
C ALA A 8 -27.88 -13.89 -12.41
N CYS A 9 -28.49 -14.59 -11.44
CA CYS A 9 -27.83 -14.93 -10.19
C CYS A 9 -26.64 -15.89 -10.40
N LEU A 10 -26.78 -16.89 -11.28
CA LEU A 10 -25.67 -17.80 -11.61
C LEU A 10 -24.52 -17.06 -12.31
N LEU A 11 -24.83 -16.13 -13.20
CA LEU A 11 -23.83 -15.24 -13.82
C LEU A 11 -23.14 -14.35 -12.78
N ALA A 12 -23.90 -13.73 -11.88
CA ALA A 12 -23.34 -12.89 -10.82
C ALA A 12 -22.39 -13.68 -9.91
N VAL A 13 -22.75 -14.91 -9.54
CA VAL A 13 -21.88 -15.80 -8.74
C VAL A 13 -20.64 -16.22 -9.52
N ALA A 14 -20.75 -16.51 -10.83
CA ALA A 14 -19.60 -16.85 -11.66
C ALA A 14 -18.61 -15.68 -11.85
N PHE A 15 -19.11 -14.45 -11.89
CA PHE A 15 -18.28 -13.24 -11.94
C PHE A 15 -17.71 -12.82 -10.58
N ALA A 16 -18.25 -13.34 -9.47
CA ALA A 16 -17.76 -13.09 -8.12
C ALA A 16 -16.56 -13.99 -7.74
N ASN A 17 -15.80 -14.51 -8.71
CA ASN A 17 -14.62 -15.31 -8.40
C ASN A 17 -13.52 -14.41 -7.82
N GLU A 18 -13.29 -14.53 -6.50
CA GLU A 18 -12.32 -13.74 -5.74
C GLU A 18 -10.90 -14.36 -5.76
N ASP A 19 -10.77 -15.60 -6.25
CA ASP A 19 -9.51 -16.33 -6.32
C ASP A 19 -8.66 -15.84 -7.50
N ALA A 20 -7.71 -14.94 -7.20
CA ALA A 20 -6.72 -14.47 -8.16
C ALA A 20 -5.58 -15.49 -8.33
N ASN A 21 -5.15 -15.72 -9.56
CA ASN A 21 -4.01 -16.59 -9.84
C ASN A 21 -2.70 -15.83 -9.65
N VAL A 22 -1.69 -16.53 -9.14
CA VAL A 22 -0.33 -15.99 -9.01
C VAL A 22 0.34 -15.98 -10.39
N LEU A 23 0.69 -14.79 -10.88
CA LEU A 23 1.50 -14.61 -12.08
C LEU A 23 3.00 -14.64 -11.75
N LYS A 24 3.38 -14.01 -10.65
CA LYS A 24 4.77 -13.91 -10.20
C LYS A 24 4.85 -13.98 -8.68
N SER A 25 5.80 -14.75 -8.16
CA SER A 25 6.11 -14.80 -6.72
C SER A 25 7.61 -15.03 -6.56
N GLU A 26 8.32 -14.01 -6.10
CA GLU A 26 9.76 -14.06 -5.80
C GLU A 26 9.99 -13.73 -4.34
N GLN A 27 10.83 -14.52 -3.69
CA GLN A 27 11.25 -14.33 -2.31
C GLN A 27 12.75 -14.59 -2.23
N ALA A 28 13.51 -13.59 -1.82
CA ALA A 28 14.92 -13.70 -1.53
C ALA A 28 15.13 -13.17 -0.11
N VAL A 29 15.70 -14.00 0.77
CA VAL A 29 15.91 -13.65 2.17
C VAL A 29 17.33 -14.02 2.55
N GLU A 30 18.09 -13.01 2.94
CA GLU A 30 19.46 -13.10 3.44
C GLU A 30 19.49 -12.55 4.88
N PRO A 31 20.60 -12.74 5.63
CA PRO A 31 20.68 -12.27 7.02
C PRO A 31 20.46 -10.76 7.20
N ASP A 32 20.92 -9.94 6.24
CA ASP A 32 20.92 -8.48 6.30
C ASP A 32 20.06 -7.82 5.22
N GLN A 33 19.39 -8.59 4.37
CA GLN A 33 18.55 -8.07 3.30
C GLN A 33 17.45 -9.04 2.90
N PHE A 34 16.34 -8.52 2.40
CA PHE A 34 15.30 -9.33 1.80
C PHE A 34 14.64 -8.62 0.61
N GLN A 35 14.02 -9.39 -0.25
CA GLN A 35 13.19 -8.91 -1.34
C GLN A 35 12.00 -9.83 -1.57
N TYR A 36 10.83 -9.23 -1.73
CA TYR A 36 9.57 -9.88 -2.05
C TYR A 36 8.94 -9.22 -3.27
N VAL A 37 8.47 -10.02 -4.21
CA VAL A 37 7.66 -9.59 -5.35
C VAL A 37 6.48 -10.53 -5.48
N LEU A 38 5.27 -9.99 -5.61
CA LEU A 38 4.05 -10.74 -5.85
C LEU A 38 3.23 -10.03 -6.92
N GLU A 39 2.84 -10.74 -7.97
CA GLU A 39 1.91 -10.25 -8.99
C GLU A 39 0.79 -11.27 -9.17
N LEU A 40 -0.45 -10.78 -9.17
CA LEU A 40 -1.65 -11.57 -9.37
C LEU A 40 -2.36 -11.14 -10.65
N ASP A 41 -3.10 -12.05 -11.27
CA ASP A 41 -3.79 -11.81 -12.55
C ASP A 41 -4.98 -10.85 -12.48
N ASN A 42 -5.45 -10.54 -11.28
CA ASN A 42 -6.49 -9.55 -11.02
C ASN A 42 -5.95 -8.10 -10.92
N GLY A 43 -4.67 -7.88 -11.25
CA GLY A 43 -4.04 -6.56 -11.25
C GLY A 43 -3.42 -6.14 -9.91
N VAL A 44 -3.43 -7.02 -8.89
CA VAL A 44 -2.68 -6.79 -7.65
C VAL A 44 -1.19 -7.00 -7.89
N SER A 45 -0.38 -6.06 -7.45
CA SER A 45 1.08 -6.13 -7.48
C SER A 45 1.66 -5.61 -6.16
N LEU A 46 2.62 -6.33 -5.60
CA LEU A 46 3.34 -5.96 -4.39
C LEU A 46 4.83 -6.15 -4.62
N GLN A 47 5.61 -5.16 -4.21
CA GLN A 47 7.06 -5.26 -4.13
C GLN A 47 7.51 -4.71 -2.79
N GLN A 48 8.41 -5.41 -2.11
CA GLN A 48 9.01 -4.97 -0.86
C GLN A 48 10.46 -5.39 -0.82
N GLN A 49 11.34 -4.50 -0.44
CA GLN A 49 12.74 -4.81 -0.19
C GLN A 49 13.15 -4.20 1.13
N GLY A 50 14.04 -4.87 1.85
CA GLY A 50 14.57 -4.34 3.08
C GLY A 50 16.02 -4.67 3.27
N ARG A 51 16.70 -3.84 4.04
CA ARG A 51 18.10 -3.99 4.40
C ARG A 51 18.32 -3.58 5.85
N LEU A 52 19.12 -4.35 6.55
CA LEU A 52 19.59 -4.05 7.90
C LEU A 52 20.66 -2.95 7.82
N GLU A 53 20.42 -1.85 8.52
CA GLU A 53 21.40 -0.81 8.83
C GLU A 53 21.86 -0.94 10.28
N GLY A 54 23.16 -1.05 10.49
CA GLY A 54 23.71 -1.31 11.83
C GLY A 54 23.38 -2.72 12.31
N ASP A 55 23.03 -2.84 13.59
CA ASP A 55 22.80 -4.14 14.24
C ASP A 55 21.31 -4.49 14.40
N ASP A 56 20.41 -3.51 14.34
CA ASP A 56 18.99 -3.69 14.68
C ASP A 56 17.99 -2.84 13.89
N VAL A 57 18.44 -1.91 13.04
CA VAL A 57 17.53 -1.02 12.29
C VAL A 57 17.28 -1.58 10.91
N TRP A 58 16.02 -1.88 10.59
CA TRP A 58 15.62 -2.23 9.23
C TRP A 58 15.14 -1.01 8.47
N LYS A 59 15.72 -0.78 7.29
CA LYS A 59 15.12 0.09 6.29
C LYS A 59 14.40 -0.74 5.25
N VAL A 60 13.15 -0.38 4.99
CA VAL A 60 12.28 -1.12 4.08
C VAL A 60 11.66 -0.14 3.10
N ASP A 61 11.78 -0.43 1.80
CA ASP A 61 11.05 0.28 0.75
C ASP A 61 10.00 -0.68 0.19
N GLY A 62 8.77 -0.20 0.03
CA GLY A 62 7.68 -1.02 -0.48
C GLY A 62 6.74 -0.26 -1.40
N SER A 63 6.12 -1.01 -2.31
CA SER A 63 5.04 -0.53 -3.16
C SER A 63 3.93 -1.59 -3.28
N PHE A 64 2.71 -1.10 -3.38
CA PHE A 64 1.51 -1.90 -3.52
C PHE A 64 0.59 -1.25 -4.54
N LYS A 65 0.03 -2.06 -5.45
CA LYS A 65 -0.90 -1.61 -6.47
C LYS A 65 -2.06 -2.58 -6.58
N PHE A 66 -3.25 -2.05 -6.81
CA PHE A 66 -4.45 -2.82 -7.13
C PHE A 66 -5.44 -1.99 -7.95
N ILE A 67 -6.48 -2.64 -8.48
CA ILE A 67 -7.58 -1.99 -9.17
C ILE A 67 -8.76 -1.87 -8.19
N SER A 68 -9.27 -0.66 -7.99
CA SER A 68 -10.41 -0.41 -7.10
C SER A 68 -11.70 -1.01 -7.68
N PRO A 69 -12.76 -1.18 -6.86
CA PRO A 69 -14.07 -1.61 -7.36
C PRO A 69 -14.65 -0.70 -8.45
N GLU A 70 -14.23 0.56 -8.49
CA GLU A 70 -14.61 1.57 -9.49
C GLU A 70 -13.77 1.46 -10.79
N GLY A 71 -12.81 0.55 -10.85
CA GLY A 71 -11.91 0.35 -12.00
C GLY A 71 -10.72 1.30 -12.02
N GLU A 72 -10.46 2.03 -10.93
CA GLU A 72 -9.33 2.95 -10.84
C GLU A 72 -8.07 2.24 -10.34
N GLU A 73 -6.92 2.55 -10.96
CA GLU A 73 -5.64 2.08 -10.44
C GLU A 73 -5.24 2.83 -9.17
N VAL A 74 -5.10 2.07 -8.09
CA VAL A 74 -4.64 2.52 -6.79
C VAL A 74 -3.20 2.03 -6.61
N SER A 75 -2.27 2.96 -6.42
CA SER A 75 -0.87 2.65 -6.14
C SER A 75 -0.45 3.38 -4.87
N LEU A 76 0.24 2.67 -3.97
CA LEU A 76 0.83 3.18 -2.74
C LEU A 76 2.31 2.81 -2.70
N ALA A 77 3.12 3.76 -2.25
CA ALA A 77 4.53 3.56 -1.97
C ALA A 77 4.82 4.02 -0.54
N TYR A 78 5.79 3.39 0.11
CA TYR A 78 6.17 3.70 1.46
C TYR A 78 7.62 3.33 1.73
N ASN A 79 8.18 3.98 2.74
CA ASN A 79 9.42 3.58 3.38
C ASN A 79 9.15 3.29 4.85
N ALA A 80 9.88 2.38 5.46
CA ALA A 80 9.84 2.16 6.90
C ALA A 80 11.25 2.13 7.48
N ASP A 81 11.39 2.68 8.68
CA ASP A 81 12.65 2.82 9.42
C ASP A 81 12.41 2.69 10.93
N GLU A 82 13.40 3.07 11.76
CA GLU A 82 13.29 3.00 13.23
C GLU A 82 12.12 3.81 13.81
N THR A 83 11.60 4.79 13.07
CA THR A 83 10.46 5.61 13.50
C THR A 83 9.12 5.10 12.99
N GLY A 84 9.10 4.00 12.23
CA GLY A 84 7.90 3.31 11.77
C GLY A 84 7.66 3.43 10.27
N TYR A 85 6.39 3.41 9.87
CA TYR A 85 5.95 3.40 8.47
C TYR A 85 5.66 4.81 7.96
N HIS A 86 6.25 5.16 6.83
CA HIS A 86 6.15 6.47 6.17
C HIS A 86 5.61 6.29 4.75
N PRO A 87 4.30 6.49 4.53
CA PRO A 87 3.76 6.44 3.17
C PRO A 87 4.17 7.68 2.36
N ASP A 88 4.23 7.57 1.03
CA ASP A 88 4.53 8.70 0.15
C ASP A 88 3.52 9.85 0.37
N PRO A 89 3.94 11.02 0.89
CA PRO A 89 3.03 12.11 1.20
C PRO A 89 2.37 12.74 -0.03
N ASN A 90 2.88 12.48 -1.24
CA ASN A 90 2.30 12.99 -2.49
C ASN A 90 1.21 12.07 -3.06
N ASN A 91 0.95 10.94 -2.40
CA ASN A 91 -0.06 9.99 -2.85
C ASN A 91 -1.46 10.61 -2.76
N LYS A 92 -2.20 10.60 -3.88
CA LYS A 92 -3.57 11.17 -3.97
C LYS A 92 -4.56 10.54 -2.98
N TRP A 93 -4.29 9.32 -2.51
CA TRP A 93 -5.12 8.59 -1.56
C TRP A 93 -4.83 8.96 -0.10
N ILE A 94 -3.79 9.76 0.17
CA ILE A 94 -3.46 10.27 1.49
C ILE A 94 -4.05 11.67 1.64
N HIS A 95 -4.86 11.85 2.68
CA HIS A 95 -5.45 13.15 2.97
C HIS A 95 -4.37 14.17 3.36
N PRO A 96 -4.45 15.41 2.84
CA PRO A 96 -3.49 16.45 3.20
C PRO A 96 -3.59 16.80 4.68
N ILE A 97 -2.48 17.26 5.26
CA ILE A 97 -2.45 17.74 6.64
C ILE A 97 -3.49 18.88 6.80
N PRO A 98 -4.41 18.82 7.78
CA PRO A 98 -5.43 19.85 7.94
C PRO A 98 -4.85 21.25 8.17
N ALA A 99 -5.48 22.27 7.57
CA ALA A 99 -5.03 23.66 7.68
C ALA A 99 -4.81 24.18 9.12
N PRO A 100 -5.65 23.83 10.13
CA PRO A 100 -5.37 24.22 11.51
C PRO A 100 -4.07 23.63 12.05
N ILE A 101 -3.74 22.38 11.69
CA ILE A 101 -2.50 21.72 12.10
C ILE A 101 -1.29 22.40 11.47
N LEU A 102 -1.38 22.75 10.18
CA LEU A 102 -0.33 23.53 9.51
C LEU A 102 -0.08 24.87 10.21
N LYS A 103 -1.14 25.58 10.59
CA LYS A 103 -1.03 26.83 11.38
C LYS A 103 -0.37 26.61 12.73
N SER A 104 -0.73 25.53 13.44
CA SER A 104 -0.11 25.19 14.72
C SER A 104 1.37 24.87 14.57
N ILE A 105 1.77 24.12 13.52
CA ILE A 105 3.18 23.83 13.22
C ILE A 105 3.95 25.12 12.93
N GLU A 106 3.39 26.02 12.13
CA GLU A 106 4.00 27.33 11.83
C GLU A 106 4.14 28.18 13.09
N TYR A 107 3.12 28.21 13.95
CA TYR A 107 3.17 28.90 15.24
C TYR A 107 4.29 28.36 16.13
N ILE A 108 4.41 27.03 16.28
CA ILE A 108 5.44 26.38 17.11
C ILE A 108 6.83 26.69 16.57
N LYS A 109 7.05 26.63 15.24
CA LYS A 109 8.33 26.98 14.61
C LYS A 109 8.75 28.43 14.89
N ASN A 110 7.78 29.35 14.92
CA ASN A 110 8.02 30.77 15.19
C ASN A 110 8.09 31.13 16.68
N HIS A 111 7.65 30.24 17.57
CA HIS A 111 7.68 30.41 19.03
C HIS A 111 8.37 29.22 19.69
N PRO A 112 9.65 28.96 19.40
CA PRO A 112 10.38 27.88 20.05
C PRO A 112 10.36 28.06 21.57
N SER A 113 10.20 26.96 22.30
CA SER A 113 10.31 27.00 23.75
C SER A 113 11.65 27.60 24.13
N LYS A 114 11.62 28.64 24.97
CA LYS A 114 12.84 29.08 25.66
C LYS A 114 13.08 28.04 26.75
N GLU A 115 14.27 27.45 26.78
CA GLU A 115 14.73 26.73 27.96
C GLU A 115 14.65 27.61 29.21
#